data_AF-A0A849NGL2-F1
#
_entry.id   AF-A0A849NGL2-F1
#
_cell.length_a   1.000
_cell.length_b   1.000
_cell.length_c   1.000
_cell.angle_alpha   90.00
_cell.angle_beta   90.00
_cell.angle_gamma   90.00
#
_symmetry.space_group_name_H-M   'P 1'
#
loop_
_entity.id
_entity.type
_entity.pdbx_description
1 polymer ?
#
loop_
_entity_poly.entity_id
_entity_poly.type
_entity_poly.pdbx_seq_one_letter_code
_entity_poly.pdbx_strand_id
1 'polypeptide(L)'
;MEQRRRVLIRRQNKSSEGEFIWELKNSYELSPKLSEQILITAKESLLRDNQLSEGQIEVTVIAIEEGSGKLIEKMGKKKVRLTIDNGLEDIEVIKEYGRIGLREIKIERITEEAIEQGGVLSQEDISKYLSVSLRTVKRDISRIKQRGIEVITRGYLHNIGRGQTHKVKIIGMYLDGKTYSEIKLIARHSTGAIKRYLESFTKVVMAQSKGIYTKKEISAVTGISEGLVKQYLGLIKESKKDKIRRENLKDLITRNSYRAGIKKTANRYSKPLGAMMRGSL
;
A
#
# COMPACT_ATOMS: atom_id res chain seq x y z
N MET A 1 -18.60 25.05 4.16
CA MET A 1 -17.80 24.01 4.87
C MET A 1 -18.64 22.81 5.29
N GLU A 2 -19.82 23.03 5.89
CA GLU A 2 -20.67 21.97 6.43
C GLU A 2 -21.23 20.98 5.39
N GLN A 3 -21.70 21.47 4.24
CA GLN A 3 -22.24 20.63 3.17
C GLN A 3 -21.19 19.68 2.57
N ARG A 4 -19.93 20.13 2.45
CA ARG A 4 -18.79 19.29 2.04
C ARG A 4 -18.53 18.17 3.04
N ARG A 5 -18.62 18.45 4.34
CA ARG A 5 -18.46 17.46 5.41
C ARG A 5 -19.56 16.40 5.36
N ARG A 6 -20.82 16.81 5.17
CA ARG A 6 -21.96 15.89 5.01
C ARG A 6 -21.80 14.94 3.83
N VAL A 7 -21.35 15.44 2.68
CA VAL A 7 -21.10 14.61 1.48
C VAL A 7 -20.01 13.57 1.73
N LEU A 8 -18.91 13.93 2.40
CA LEU A 8 -17.83 13.00 2.71
C LEU A 8 -18.26 11.91 3.69
N ILE A 9 -19.05 12.26 4.72
CA ILE A 9 -19.60 11.29 5.67
C ILE A 9 -20.54 10.31 4.96
N ARG A 10 -21.41 10.80 4.07
CA ARG A 10 -22.31 9.94 3.29
C ARG A 10 -21.55 8.98 2.37
N ARG A 11 -20.41 9.39 1.82
CA ARG A 11 -19.54 8.50 1.03
C ARG A 11 -18.87 7.45 1.89
N GLN A 12 -18.31 7.86 3.03
CA GLN A 12 -17.70 6.96 4.01
C GLN A 12 -18.67 5.86 4.46
N ASN A 13 -19.92 6.21 4.76
CA ASN A 13 -20.91 5.23 5.23
C ASN A 13 -21.38 4.26 4.13
N LYS A 14 -21.13 4.58 2.85
CA LYS A 14 -21.59 3.79 1.70
C LYS A 14 -20.51 2.93 1.06
N SER A 15 -19.26 3.00 1.54
CA SER A 15 -18.21 2.07 1.11
C SER A 15 -18.33 0.76 1.87
N SER A 16 -17.81 -0.32 1.30
CA SER A 16 -17.62 -1.64 1.95
C SER A 16 -16.91 -1.52 3.29
N GLU A 17 -15.92 -0.63 3.39
CA GLU A 17 -15.23 -0.31 4.65
C GLU A 17 -16.17 0.33 5.68
N GLY A 18 -17.07 1.20 5.23
CA GLY A 18 -18.07 1.84 6.07
C GLY A 18 -19.15 0.86 6.54
N GLU A 19 -19.62 -0.01 5.63
CA GLU A 19 -20.52 -1.11 5.93
C GLU A 19 -19.90 -2.07 6.95
N PHE A 20 -18.65 -2.49 6.73
CA PHE A 20 -17.91 -3.35 7.65
C PHE A 20 -17.77 -2.73 9.04
N ILE A 21 -17.40 -1.44 9.12
CA ILE A 21 -17.36 -0.72 10.41
C ILE A 21 -18.76 -0.61 11.03
N TRP A 22 -19.80 -0.40 10.23
CA TRP A 22 -21.17 -0.30 10.72
C TRP A 22 -21.63 -1.64 11.32
N GLU A 23 -21.35 -2.76 10.67
CA GLU A 23 -21.64 -4.10 11.18
C GLU A 23 -20.93 -4.36 12.52
N LEU A 24 -19.63 -4.10 12.60
CA LEU A 24 -18.87 -4.25 13.85
C LEU A 24 -19.44 -3.43 15.01
N LYS A 25 -19.98 -2.24 14.71
CA LYS A 25 -20.54 -1.37 15.74
C LYS A 25 -21.96 -1.74 16.17
N ASN A 26 -22.83 -2.13 15.24
CA ASN A 26 -24.25 -2.30 15.51
C ASN A 26 -24.62 -3.77 15.79
N SER A 27 -23.98 -4.70 15.08
CA SER A 27 -24.26 -6.14 15.22
C SER A 27 -23.39 -6.79 16.30
N TYR A 28 -22.22 -6.22 16.59
CA TYR A 28 -21.26 -6.74 17.58
C TYR A 28 -20.96 -5.77 18.73
N GLU A 29 -21.64 -4.61 18.77
CA GLU A 29 -21.53 -3.59 19.83
C GLU A 29 -20.09 -3.12 20.13
N LEU A 30 -19.20 -3.20 19.13
CA LEU A 30 -17.80 -2.84 19.32
C LEU A 30 -17.60 -1.32 19.31
N SER A 31 -16.61 -0.87 20.10
CA SER A 31 -16.25 0.56 20.09
C SER A 31 -15.78 1.01 18.70
N PRO A 32 -15.97 2.29 18.34
CA PRO A 32 -15.51 2.81 17.05
C PRO A 32 -14.03 2.56 16.79
N LYS A 33 -13.20 2.73 17.83
CA LYS A 33 -11.75 2.56 17.68
C LYS A 33 -11.36 1.12 17.45
N LEU A 34 -12.01 0.19 18.14
CA LEU A 34 -11.79 -1.23 17.96
C LEU A 34 -12.23 -1.69 16.57
N SER A 35 -13.38 -1.19 16.09
CA SER A 35 -13.90 -1.49 14.75
C SER A 35 -12.93 -1.07 13.64
N GLU A 36 -12.34 0.14 13.75
CA GLU A 36 -11.30 0.61 12.84
C GLU A 36 -10.06 -0.31 12.85
N GLN A 37 -9.61 -0.77 14.03
CA GLN A 37 -8.44 -1.66 14.13
C GLN A 37 -8.72 -3.04 13.55
N ILE A 38 -9.93 -3.56 13.72
CA ILE A 38 -10.35 -4.84 13.13
C ILE A 38 -10.38 -4.71 11.60
N LEU A 39 -10.93 -3.62 11.05
CA LEU A 39 -10.88 -3.37 9.60
C LEU A 39 -9.45 -3.36 9.07
N ILE A 40 -8.53 -2.65 9.73
CA ILE A 40 -7.11 -2.61 9.34
C ILE A 40 -6.52 -4.02 9.37
N THR A 41 -6.78 -4.79 10.43
CA THR A 41 -6.27 -6.16 10.58
C THR A 41 -6.85 -7.10 9.52
N ALA A 42 -8.15 -6.98 9.23
CA ALA A 42 -8.83 -7.75 8.19
C ALA A 42 -8.26 -7.45 6.80
N LYS A 43 -8.00 -6.17 6.49
CA LYS A 43 -7.31 -5.78 5.25
C LYS A 43 -5.91 -6.38 5.12
N GLU A 44 -5.18 -6.49 6.24
CA GLU A 44 -3.83 -7.05 6.25
C GLU A 44 -3.77 -8.57 6.24
N SER A 45 -4.81 -9.24 6.75
CA SER A 45 -4.80 -10.67 7.08
C SER A 45 -5.74 -11.52 6.24
N LEU A 46 -6.91 -10.98 5.86
CA LEU A 46 -8.01 -11.72 5.23
C LEU A 46 -8.20 -11.38 3.74
N LEU A 47 -7.84 -10.17 3.31
CA LEU A 47 -7.88 -9.79 1.88
C LEU A 47 -6.67 -10.36 1.14
N ARG A 48 -6.58 -11.68 1.09
CA ARG A 48 -5.66 -12.43 0.23
C ARG A 48 -6.47 -13.14 -0.83
N ASP A 49 -6.94 -12.44 -1.88
CA ASP A 49 -7.40 -13.18 -3.06
C ASP A 49 -7.49 -12.40 -4.38
N ASN A 50 -7.40 -13.17 -5.46
CA ASN A 50 -7.43 -12.82 -6.88
C ASN A 50 -8.76 -12.20 -7.37
N GLN A 51 -9.58 -11.62 -6.50
CA GLN A 51 -10.81 -10.91 -6.89
C GLN A 51 -10.59 -9.39 -6.89
N LEU A 52 -11.35 -8.65 -7.70
CA LEU A 52 -11.32 -7.19 -7.70
C LEU A 52 -12.03 -6.68 -6.45
N SER A 53 -11.34 -5.88 -5.64
CA SER A 53 -11.95 -5.20 -4.49
C SER A 53 -12.77 -3.99 -4.95
N GLU A 54 -13.68 -3.51 -4.09
CA GLU A 54 -14.41 -2.26 -4.35
C GLU A 54 -13.45 -1.12 -4.66
N GLY A 55 -13.76 -0.33 -5.70
CA GLY A 55 -12.92 0.78 -6.14
C GLY A 55 -11.73 0.39 -7.01
N GLN A 56 -11.47 -0.91 -7.20
CA GLN A 56 -10.49 -1.41 -8.17
C GLN A 56 -11.10 -1.71 -9.53
N ILE A 57 -10.29 -1.58 -10.57
CA ILE A 57 -10.62 -1.96 -11.94
C ILE A 57 -9.52 -2.85 -12.53
N GLU A 58 -9.87 -3.81 -13.37
CA GLU A 58 -8.91 -4.50 -14.23
C GLU A 58 -8.85 -3.82 -15.58
N VAL A 59 -7.65 -3.47 -16.01
CA VAL A 59 -7.41 -2.77 -17.28
C VAL A 59 -6.26 -3.40 -18.05
N THR A 60 -6.27 -3.20 -19.36
CA THR A 60 -5.18 -3.63 -20.23
C THR A 60 -4.32 -2.43 -20.58
N VAL A 61 -3.02 -2.52 -20.28
CA VAL A 61 -2.01 -1.49 -20.54
C VAL A 61 -0.87 -2.07 -21.34
N ILE A 62 0.09 -1.24 -21.76
CA ILE A 62 1.29 -1.72 -22.46
C ILE A 62 2.24 -2.38 -21.46
N ALA A 63 2.85 -3.48 -21.85
CA ALA A 63 3.88 -4.14 -21.05
C ALA A 63 5.12 -3.24 -20.92
N ILE A 64 5.72 -3.20 -19.74
CA ILE A 64 6.88 -2.35 -19.43
C ILE A 64 8.13 -2.67 -20.29
N GLU A 65 8.19 -3.86 -20.88
CA GLU A 65 9.33 -4.36 -21.67
C GLU A 65 9.29 -3.91 -23.14
N GLU A 66 8.18 -3.32 -23.59
CA GLU A 66 8.03 -2.83 -24.96
C GLU A 66 8.68 -1.45 -25.13
N GLY A 67 9.81 -1.41 -25.85
CA GLY A 67 10.54 -0.19 -26.19
C GLY A 67 9.77 0.76 -27.14
N SER A 68 10.26 1.99 -27.28
CA SER A 68 9.71 2.97 -28.21
C SER A 68 9.97 2.55 -29.66
N GLY A 69 9.03 2.82 -30.58
CA GLY A 69 9.21 2.59 -32.02
C GLY A 69 8.30 1.53 -32.66
N LYS A 70 7.64 0.67 -31.87
CA LYS A 70 6.57 -0.20 -32.40
C LYS A 70 5.23 0.54 -32.45
N LEU A 71 4.38 0.20 -33.42
CA LEU A 71 2.97 0.59 -33.40
C LEU A 71 2.32 0.03 -32.13
N ILE A 72 1.47 0.83 -31.47
CA ILE A 72 0.77 0.45 -30.23
C ILE A 72 0.03 -0.90 -30.40
N GLU A 73 -0.54 -1.11 -31.58
CA GLU A 73 -1.24 -2.34 -31.97
C GLU A 73 -0.35 -3.59 -31.89
N LYS A 74 0.96 -3.45 -32.14
CA LYS A 74 1.94 -4.54 -32.18
C LYS A 74 2.69 -4.75 -30.86
N MET A 75 2.44 -3.92 -29.85
CA MET A 75 3.08 -4.05 -28.54
C MET A 75 2.42 -5.12 -27.68
N GLY A 76 3.21 -5.80 -26.87
CA GLY A 76 2.73 -6.65 -25.78
C GLY A 76 1.83 -5.87 -24.82
N LYS A 77 0.67 -6.45 -24.51
CA LYS A 77 -0.28 -5.91 -23.54
C LYS A 77 -0.17 -6.67 -22.23
N LYS A 78 -0.43 -5.98 -21.12
CA LYS A 78 -0.47 -6.54 -19.78
C LYS A 78 -1.77 -6.15 -19.10
N LYS A 79 -2.49 -7.12 -18.57
CA LYS A 79 -3.60 -6.87 -17.66
C LYS A 79 -3.05 -6.48 -16.29
N VAL A 80 -3.53 -5.36 -15.76
CA VAL A 80 -3.15 -4.83 -14.44
C VAL A 80 -4.39 -4.38 -13.70
N ARG A 81 -4.33 -4.42 -12.37
CA ARG A 81 -5.36 -3.92 -11.48
C ARG A 81 -4.98 -2.53 -10.98
N LEU A 82 -5.91 -1.60 -11.07
CA LEU A 82 -5.72 -0.21 -10.60
C LEU A 82 -6.76 0.13 -9.55
N THR A 83 -6.34 0.75 -8.46
CA THR A 83 -7.20 1.21 -7.38
C THR A 83 -7.61 2.66 -7.61
N ILE A 84 -8.79 2.86 -8.22
CA ILE A 84 -9.33 4.19 -8.53
C ILE A 84 -9.96 4.84 -7.30
N ASP A 85 -10.56 4.07 -6.40
CA ASP A 85 -11.07 4.51 -5.11
C ASP A 85 -10.52 3.59 -4.02
N ASN A 86 -9.91 4.19 -2.99
CA ASN A 86 -9.31 3.47 -1.87
C ASN A 86 -10.04 3.76 -0.55
N GLY A 87 -11.34 4.02 -0.65
CA GLY A 87 -12.26 4.05 0.49
C GLY A 87 -11.93 5.15 1.48
N LEU A 88 -11.80 4.77 2.77
CA LEU A 88 -11.60 5.70 3.87
C LEU A 88 -10.34 6.55 3.71
N GLU A 89 -9.29 6.00 3.11
CA GLU A 89 -8.02 6.70 2.94
C GLU A 89 -8.12 7.85 1.96
N ASP A 90 -8.86 7.66 0.87
CA ASP A 90 -9.13 8.73 -0.09
C ASP A 90 -9.98 9.83 0.56
N ILE A 91 -10.87 9.47 1.50
CA ILE A 91 -11.67 10.43 2.26
C ILE A 91 -10.79 11.25 3.22
N GLU A 92 -9.83 10.62 3.92
CA GLU A 92 -8.84 11.32 4.75
C GLU A 92 -8.02 12.32 3.92
N VAL A 93 -7.52 11.88 2.77
CA VAL A 93 -6.77 12.73 1.84
C VAL A 93 -7.61 13.90 1.34
N ILE A 94 -8.89 13.70 0.99
CA ILE A 94 -9.77 14.81 0.56
C ILE A 94 -9.99 15.82 1.70
N LYS A 95 -10.11 15.34 2.95
CA LYS A 95 -10.27 16.23 4.11
C LYS A 95 -9.06 17.13 4.29
N GLU A 96 -7.86 16.58 4.12
CA GLU A 96 -6.60 17.28 4.41
C GLU A 96 -6.04 18.07 3.21
N TYR A 97 -5.98 17.46 2.04
CA TYR A 97 -5.31 18.03 0.84
C TYR A 97 -6.28 18.40 -0.28
N GLY A 98 -7.58 18.16 -0.08
CA GLY A 98 -8.61 18.47 -1.06
C GLY A 98 -8.57 17.60 -2.32
N ARG A 99 -9.37 17.98 -3.32
CA ARG A 99 -9.56 17.19 -4.55
C ARG A 99 -8.31 17.12 -5.41
N ILE A 100 -7.49 18.17 -5.38
CA ILE A 100 -6.22 18.22 -6.12
C ILE A 100 -5.23 17.26 -5.48
N GLY A 101 -5.05 17.31 -4.15
CA GLY A 101 -4.18 16.38 -3.43
C GLY A 101 -4.60 14.92 -3.63
N LEU A 102 -5.90 14.63 -3.55
CA LEU A 102 -6.40 13.29 -3.85
C LEU A 102 -6.05 12.85 -5.27
N ARG A 103 -6.23 13.72 -6.27
CA ARG A 103 -5.94 13.36 -7.65
C ARG A 103 -4.45 13.10 -7.87
N GLU A 104 -3.57 13.89 -7.26
CA GLU A 104 -2.13 13.65 -7.30
C GLU A 104 -1.78 12.27 -6.70
N ILE A 105 -2.33 11.92 -5.53
CA ILE A 105 -2.11 10.59 -4.91
C ILE A 105 -2.67 9.47 -5.79
N LYS A 106 -3.82 9.67 -6.44
CA LYS A 106 -4.36 8.67 -7.38
C LYS A 106 -3.44 8.46 -8.57
N ILE A 107 -2.83 9.53 -9.12
CA ILE A 107 -1.82 9.42 -10.19
C ILE A 107 -0.63 8.59 -9.70
N GLU A 108 -0.09 8.91 -8.52
CA GLU A 108 1.03 8.18 -7.92
C GLU A 108 0.68 6.69 -7.75
N ARG A 109 -0.48 6.39 -7.15
CA ARG A 109 -0.97 5.03 -6.89
C ARG A 109 -1.13 4.19 -8.15
N ILE A 110 -1.91 4.65 -9.14
CA ILE A 110 -2.24 3.83 -10.31
C ILE A 110 -1.01 3.61 -11.21
N THR A 111 -0.09 4.58 -11.27
CA THR A 111 1.15 4.42 -12.04
C THR A 111 2.08 3.43 -11.37
N GLU A 112 2.19 3.45 -10.04
CA GLU A 112 2.93 2.48 -9.26
C GLU A 112 2.35 1.06 -9.39
N GLU A 113 1.04 0.89 -9.22
CA GLU A 113 0.35 -0.40 -9.34
C GLU A 113 0.54 -1.03 -10.73
N ALA A 114 0.48 -0.22 -11.80
CA ALA A 114 0.76 -0.68 -13.15
C ALA A 114 2.19 -1.23 -13.28
N ILE A 115 3.19 -0.46 -12.80
CA ILE A 115 4.60 -0.83 -12.86
C ILE A 115 4.89 -2.10 -12.05
N GLU A 116 4.33 -2.21 -10.84
CA GLU A 116 4.46 -3.39 -9.98
C GLU A 116 3.95 -4.68 -10.65
N GLN A 117 2.95 -4.55 -11.54
CA GLN A 117 2.36 -5.66 -12.29
C GLN A 117 2.97 -5.84 -13.70
N GLY A 118 4.05 -5.10 -14.03
CA GLY A 118 4.75 -5.21 -15.30
C GLY A 118 4.08 -4.47 -16.46
N GLY A 119 3.14 -3.57 -16.18
CA GLY A 119 2.53 -2.66 -17.14
C GLY A 119 3.03 -1.22 -16.99
N VAL A 120 2.70 -0.36 -17.95
CA VAL A 120 2.99 1.07 -17.87
C VAL A 120 1.82 1.88 -18.43
N LEU A 121 1.41 2.92 -17.69
CA LEU A 121 0.36 3.84 -18.10
C LEU A 121 0.93 4.99 -18.93
N SER A 122 0.21 5.40 -19.97
CA SER A 122 0.42 6.68 -20.63
C SER A 122 -0.29 7.82 -19.88
N GLN A 123 -0.04 9.07 -20.28
CA GLN A 123 -0.78 10.21 -19.69
C GLN A 123 -2.25 10.21 -20.13
N GLU A 124 -2.54 9.69 -21.32
CA GLU A 124 -3.89 9.45 -21.85
C GLU A 124 -4.64 8.41 -21.02
N ASP A 125 -3.98 7.32 -20.61
CA ASP A 125 -4.58 6.33 -19.72
C ASP A 125 -4.96 6.97 -18.37
N ILE A 126 -4.04 7.74 -17.77
CA ILE A 126 -4.30 8.46 -16.52
C ILE A 126 -5.47 9.44 -16.69
N SER A 127 -5.50 10.17 -17.80
CA SER A 127 -6.57 11.11 -18.16
C SER A 127 -7.93 10.40 -18.21
N LYS A 128 -7.98 9.23 -18.86
CA LYS A 128 -9.16 8.38 -18.96
C LYS A 128 -9.63 7.91 -17.59
N TYR A 129 -8.76 7.25 -16.82
CA TYR A 129 -9.17 6.61 -15.57
C TYR A 129 -9.49 7.59 -14.44
N LEU A 130 -8.90 8.78 -14.46
CA LEU A 130 -9.19 9.83 -13.47
C LEU A 130 -10.20 10.86 -13.97
N SER A 131 -10.73 10.71 -15.19
CA SER A 131 -11.72 11.60 -15.80
C SER A 131 -11.31 13.08 -15.75
N VAL A 132 -10.05 13.37 -16.10
CA VAL A 132 -9.51 14.73 -16.17
C VAL A 132 -8.78 14.95 -17.49
N SER A 133 -8.59 16.21 -17.89
CA SER A 133 -7.88 16.52 -19.13
C SER A 133 -6.38 16.18 -19.06
N LEU A 134 -5.76 15.90 -20.21
CA LEU A 134 -4.31 15.74 -20.34
C LEU A 134 -3.52 16.93 -19.76
N ARG A 135 -4.02 18.17 -19.94
CA ARG A 135 -3.42 19.38 -19.34
C ARG A 135 -3.40 19.29 -17.82
N THR A 136 -4.45 18.76 -17.21
CA THR A 136 -4.54 18.55 -15.76
C THR A 136 -3.56 17.48 -15.31
N VAL A 137 -3.49 16.35 -16.01
CA VAL A 137 -2.52 15.27 -15.72
C VAL A 137 -1.08 15.80 -15.76
N LYS A 138 -0.70 16.53 -16.82
CA LYS A 138 0.65 17.13 -16.95
C LYS A 138 0.98 18.07 -15.79
N ARG A 139 0.04 18.95 -15.43
CA ARG A 139 0.20 19.89 -14.31
C ARG A 139 0.40 19.15 -12.99
N ASP A 140 -0.41 18.13 -12.73
CA ASP A 140 -0.33 17.38 -11.47
C ASP A 140 0.96 16.54 -11.40
N ILE A 141 1.37 15.89 -12.49
CA ILE A 141 2.68 15.21 -12.57
C ILE A 141 3.83 16.18 -12.27
N SER A 142 3.79 17.40 -12.80
CA SER A 142 4.81 18.42 -12.50
C SER A 142 4.84 18.77 -11.01
N ARG A 143 3.69 18.94 -10.37
CA ARG A 143 3.58 19.19 -8.92
C ARG A 143 4.08 18.02 -8.07
N ILE A 144 3.79 16.79 -8.49
CA ILE A 144 4.30 15.58 -7.83
C ILE A 144 5.83 15.56 -7.92
N LYS A 145 6.40 15.85 -9.10
CA LYS A 145 7.85 15.92 -9.31
C LYS A 145 8.53 17.00 -8.48
N GLN A 146 7.92 18.16 -8.33
CA GLN A 146 8.42 19.23 -7.45
C GLN A 146 8.49 18.81 -5.97
N ARG A 147 7.69 17.82 -5.55
CA ARG A 147 7.76 17.21 -4.22
C ARG A 147 8.84 16.11 -4.10
N GLY A 148 9.65 15.90 -5.13
CA GLY A 148 10.69 14.86 -5.18
C GLY A 148 10.16 13.46 -5.48
N ILE A 149 8.90 13.35 -5.92
CA ILE A 149 8.26 12.08 -6.26
C ILE A 149 8.27 11.90 -7.77
N GLU A 150 8.73 10.75 -8.24
CA GLU A 150 8.73 10.46 -9.68
C GLU A 150 7.45 9.74 -10.05
N VAL A 151 6.85 10.16 -11.17
CA VAL A 151 5.73 9.46 -11.80
C VAL A 151 6.25 8.83 -13.08
N ILE A 152 6.29 7.50 -13.09
CA ILE A 152 6.73 6.74 -14.26
C ILE A 152 5.52 6.57 -15.18
N THR A 153 5.58 7.25 -16.33
CA THR A 153 4.63 7.07 -17.43
C THR A 153 5.38 6.57 -18.66
N ARG A 154 4.68 6.01 -19.64
CA ARG A 154 5.29 5.44 -20.84
C ARG A 154 6.25 6.41 -21.55
N GLY A 155 5.85 7.67 -21.73
CA GLY A 155 6.71 8.71 -22.33
C GLY A 155 7.97 9.06 -21.51
N TYR A 156 8.00 8.71 -20.22
CA TYR A 156 9.11 8.96 -19.31
C TYR A 156 10.02 7.72 -19.11
N LEU A 157 9.46 6.52 -19.23
CA LEU A 157 10.16 5.23 -19.08
C LEU A 157 11.33 5.07 -20.05
N HIS A 158 11.27 5.74 -21.21
CA HIS A 158 12.34 5.67 -22.22
C HIS A 158 13.62 6.43 -21.85
N ASN A 159 13.63 7.24 -20.78
CA ASN A 159 14.78 8.09 -20.41
C ASN A 159 15.43 7.76 -19.06
N ILE A 160 14.81 6.94 -18.19
CA ILE A 160 15.33 6.64 -16.85
C ILE A 160 15.20 5.13 -16.59
N GLY A 161 16.31 4.50 -16.23
CA GLY A 161 16.32 3.11 -15.79
C GLY A 161 15.31 2.88 -14.66
N ARG A 162 14.72 1.67 -14.60
CA ARG A 162 13.66 1.24 -13.65
C ARG A 162 13.72 1.98 -12.29
N GLY A 163 13.00 3.10 -12.19
CA GLY A 163 12.99 3.95 -11.00
C GLY A 163 12.38 3.24 -9.79
N GLN A 164 12.77 3.65 -8.58
CA GLN A 164 12.16 3.14 -7.36
C GLN A 164 10.70 3.61 -7.27
N THR A 165 9.81 2.72 -6.86
CA THR A 165 8.39 3.03 -6.65
C THR A 165 8.19 4.03 -5.50
N HIS A 166 7.03 4.66 -5.45
CA HIS A 166 6.71 5.69 -4.45
C HIS A 166 6.73 5.13 -3.02
N LYS A 167 6.22 3.90 -2.82
CA LYS A 167 6.31 3.15 -1.57
C LYS A 167 7.75 3.01 -1.10
N VAL A 168 8.66 2.67 -1.99
CA VAL A 168 10.09 2.51 -1.68
C VAL A 168 10.70 3.85 -1.29
N LYS A 169 10.32 4.95 -1.95
CA LYS A 169 10.75 6.30 -1.55
C LYS A 169 10.25 6.70 -0.17
N ILE A 170 8.98 6.41 0.17
CA ILE A 170 8.44 6.64 1.52
C ILE A 170 9.25 5.87 2.58
N ILE A 171 9.56 4.60 2.31
CA ILE A 171 10.38 3.79 3.23
C ILE A 171 11.79 4.34 3.31
N GLY A 172 12.38 4.76 2.19
CA GLY A 172 13.67 5.44 2.13
C GLY A 172 13.69 6.67 3.04
N MET A 173 12.68 7.53 2.96
CA MET A 173 12.52 8.70 3.84
C MET A 173 12.49 8.33 5.32
N TYR A 174 11.78 7.25 5.69
CA TYR A 174 11.79 6.75 7.06
C TYR A 174 13.18 6.26 7.48
N LEU A 175 13.88 5.52 6.60
CA LEU A 175 15.24 5.06 6.87
C LEU A 175 16.26 6.21 6.91
N ASP A 176 15.98 7.33 6.26
CA ASP A 176 16.73 8.59 6.36
C ASP A 176 16.50 9.33 7.69
N GLY A 177 15.62 8.81 8.56
CA GLY A 177 15.32 9.39 9.87
C GLY A 177 14.19 10.42 9.87
N LYS A 178 13.46 10.59 8.76
CA LYS A 178 12.29 11.48 8.74
C LYS A 178 11.17 10.94 9.63
N THR A 179 10.52 11.84 10.34
CA THR A 179 9.34 11.54 11.16
C THR A 179 8.11 11.25 10.30
N TYR A 180 7.10 10.58 10.88
CA TYR A 180 5.83 10.34 10.20
C TYR A 180 5.15 11.63 9.72
N SER A 181 5.28 12.72 10.49
CA SER A 181 4.72 14.02 10.14
C SER A 181 5.39 14.64 8.91
N GLU A 182 6.72 14.54 8.82
CA GLU A 182 7.48 15.01 7.66
C GLU A 182 7.18 14.16 6.41
N ILE A 183 7.16 12.84 6.56
CA ILE A 183 6.80 11.92 5.46
C ILE A 183 5.39 12.21 4.97
N LYS A 184 4.43 12.39 5.89
CA LYS A 184 3.06 12.78 5.57
C LYS A 184 3.00 14.07 4.77
N LEU A 185 3.76 15.10 5.15
CA LEU A 185 3.78 16.38 4.44
C LEU A 185 4.33 16.25 3.01
N ILE A 186 5.40 15.47 2.83
CA ILE A 186 6.05 15.26 1.52
C ILE A 186 5.20 14.38 0.62
N ALA A 187 4.82 13.20 1.13
CA ALA A 187 4.14 12.16 0.37
C ALA A 187 2.63 12.36 0.27
N ARG A 188 2.04 13.22 1.12
CA ARG A 188 0.58 13.45 1.26
C ARG A 188 -0.21 12.19 1.64
N HIS A 189 0.46 11.15 2.10
CA HIS A 189 -0.17 9.93 2.58
C HIS A 189 -0.63 10.08 4.04
N SER A 190 -1.75 9.43 4.38
CA SER A 190 -2.16 9.33 5.79
C SER A 190 -1.14 8.52 6.59
N THR A 191 -1.11 8.74 7.90
CA THR A 191 -0.22 7.98 8.80
C THR A 191 -0.50 6.48 8.74
N GLY A 192 -1.76 6.09 8.56
CA GLY A 192 -2.16 4.70 8.32
C GLY A 192 -1.54 4.11 7.06
N ALA A 193 -1.55 4.85 5.94
CA ALA A 193 -0.93 4.41 4.70
C ALA A 193 0.60 4.24 4.82
N ILE A 194 1.27 5.20 5.45
CA ILE A 194 2.72 5.13 5.70
C ILE A 194 3.05 3.90 6.57
N LYS A 195 2.26 3.66 7.63
CA LYS A 195 2.45 2.51 8.52
C LYS A 195 2.34 1.18 7.77
N ARG A 196 1.35 1.02 6.88
CA ARG A 196 1.20 -0.21 6.09
C ARG A 196 2.35 -0.45 5.11
N TYR A 197 2.90 0.62 4.51
CA TYR A 197 4.09 0.49 3.67
C TYR A 197 5.30 0.03 4.49
N LEU A 198 5.48 0.59 5.70
CA LEU A 198 6.52 0.16 6.63
C LEU A 198 6.31 -1.28 7.12
N GLU A 199 5.08 -1.71 7.38
CA GLU A 199 4.76 -3.08 7.77
C GLU A 199 5.06 -4.07 6.64
N SER A 200 4.71 -3.72 5.39
CA SER A 200 5.03 -4.52 4.21
C SER A 200 6.54 -4.65 4.03
N PHE A 201 7.29 -3.56 4.17
CA PHE A 201 8.74 -3.59 4.15
C PHE A 201 9.32 -4.44 5.28
N THR A 202 8.79 -4.28 6.49
CA THR A 202 9.20 -5.05 7.67
C THR A 202 9.01 -6.55 7.46
N LYS A 203 7.93 -6.99 6.82
CA LYS A 203 7.73 -8.41 6.47
C LYS A 203 8.88 -8.95 5.60
N VAL A 204 9.35 -8.18 4.62
CA VAL A 204 10.50 -8.56 3.77
C VAL A 204 11.82 -8.57 4.55
N VAL A 205 12.06 -7.56 5.37
CA VAL A 205 13.25 -7.49 6.23
C VAL A 205 13.31 -8.67 7.20
N MET A 206 12.17 -9.00 7.84
CA MET A 206 12.07 -10.13 8.76
C MET A 206 12.18 -11.50 8.07
N ALA A 207 11.74 -11.60 6.81
CA ALA A 207 11.98 -12.81 6.02
C ALA A 207 13.49 -13.05 5.79
N GLN A 208 14.23 -12.00 5.43
CA GLN A 208 15.70 -12.08 5.31
C GLN A 208 16.39 -12.40 6.63
N SER A 209 15.94 -11.82 7.75
CA SER A 209 16.53 -12.10 9.06
C SER A 209 16.31 -13.55 9.51
N LYS A 210 15.32 -14.24 8.93
CA LYS A 210 15.00 -15.66 9.17
C LYS A 210 15.58 -16.61 8.11
N GLY A 211 16.45 -16.13 7.22
CA GLY A 211 17.13 -16.97 6.24
C GLY A 211 16.39 -17.17 4.91
N ILE A 212 15.31 -16.42 4.64
CA ILE A 212 14.59 -16.49 3.36
C ILE A 212 15.10 -15.38 2.44
N TYR A 213 15.76 -15.74 1.34
CA TYR A 213 16.48 -14.78 0.50
C TYR A 213 15.94 -14.66 -0.93
N THR A 214 15.27 -15.68 -1.46
CA THR A 214 14.79 -15.61 -2.85
C THR A 214 13.52 -14.77 -2.93
N LYS A 215 13.40 -13.94 -3.97
CA LYS A 215 12.23 -13.08 -4.20
C LYS A 215 10.91 -13.87 -4.24
N LYS A 216 10.94 -15.09 -4.78
CA LYS A 216 9.78 -15.96 -4.95
C LYS A 216 9.31 -16.52 -3.60
N GLU A 217 10.23 -16.99 -2.76
CA GLU A 217 9.90 -17.47 -1.42
C GLU A 217 9.42 -16.34 -0.51
N ILE A 218 10.10 -15.18 -0.55
CA ILE A 218 9.66 -14.00 0.21
C ILE A 218 8.26 -13.59 -0.25
N SER A 219 8.00 -13.54 -1.56
CA SER A 219 6.68 -13.23 -2.09
C SER A 219 5.62 -14.22 -1.57
N ALA A 220 5.90 -15.52 -1.62
CA ALA A 220 4.99 -16.56 -1.13
C ALA A 220 4.67 -16.42 0.38
N VAL A 221 5.68 -16.14 1.22
CA VAL A 221 5.49 -16.06 2.68
C VAL A 221 4.86 -14.73 3.10
N THR A 222 5.21 -13.63 2.43
CA THR A 222 4.77 -12.28 2.82
C THR A 222 3.48 -11.85 2.14
N GLY A 223 3.12 -12.46 1.01
CA GLY A 223 2.02 -12.04 0.14
C GLY A 223 2.33 -10.80 -0.69
N ILE A 224 3.57 -10.32 -0.70
CA ILE A 224 4.00 -9.12 -1.45
C ILE A 224 4.40 -9.53 -2.86
N SER A 225 4.08 -8.72 -3.88
CA SER A 225 4.44 -9.01 -5.27
C SER A 225 5.96 -9.17 -5.45
N GLU A 226 6.40 -10.09 -6.31
CA GLU A 226 7.83 -10.28 -6.61
C GLU A 226 8.52 -8.98 -7.06
N GLY A 227 7.79 -8.12 -7.80
CA GLY A 227 8.27 -6.82 -8.25
C GLY A 227 8.59 -5.88 -7.09
N LEU A 228 7.69 -5.77 -6.12
CA LEU A 228 7.90 -4.93 -4.94
C LEU A 228 8.94 -5.53 -3.98
N VAL A 229 8.94 -6.86 -3.80
CA VAL A 229 9.99 -7.57 -3.05
C VAL A 229 11.36 -7.26 -3.63
N LYS A 230 11.53 -7.33 -4.96
CA LYS A 230 12.80 -7.00 -5.62
C LYS A 230 13.27 -5.58 -5.27
N GLN A 231 12.37 -4.61 -5.24
CA GLN A 231 12.71 -3.23 -4.90
C GLN A 231 13.07 -3.07 -3.42
N TYR A 232 12.33 -3.71 -2.51
CA TYR A 232 12.65 -3.72 -1.08
C TYR A 232 14.01 -4.35 -0.79
N LEU A 233 14.35 -5.45 -1.46
CA LEU A 233 15.69 -6.07 -1.36
C LEU A 233 16.78 -5.13 -1.87
N GLY A 234 16.51 -4.39 -2.94
CA GLY A 234 17.38 -3.32 -3.45
C GLY A 234 17.62 -2.23 -2.41
N LEU A 235 16.54 -1.71 -1.82
CA LEU A 235 16.61 -0.68 -0.77
C LEU A 235 17.38 -1.19 0.45
N ILE A 236 17.13 -2.40 0.93
CA ILE A 236 17.86 -3.01 2.05
C ILE A 236 19.37 -3.06 1.77
N LYS A 237 19.76 -3.46 0.55
CA LYS A 237 21.17 -3.52 0.14
C LYS A 237 21.81 -2.14 0.12
N GLU A 238 21.10 -1.13 -0.39
CA GLU A 238 21.54 0.26 -0.42
C GLU A 238 21.68 0.84 0.99
N SER A 239 20.67 0.64 1.84
CA SER A 239 20.62 1.10 3.23
C SER A 239 21.75 0.57 4.10
N LYS A 240 22.34 -0.58 3.77
CA LYS A 240 23.51 -1.11 4.49
C LYS A 240 24.81 -0.31 4.25
N LYS A 241 24.88 0.49 3.18
CA LYS A 241 26.05 1.29 2.81
C LYS A 241 26.12 2.62 3.56
N ASP A 242 24.97 3.18 3.91
CA ASP A 242 24.87 4.43 4.66
C ASP A 242 24.75 4.16 6.16
N LYS A 243 25.44 4.96 7.00
CA LYS A 243 25.49 4.73 8.44
C LYS A 243 24.11 4.90 9.09
N ILE A 244 23.41 5.98 8.78
CA ILE A 244 22.11 6.35 9.36
C ILE A 244 21.07 5.31 8.98
N ARG A 245 20.94 5.01 7.68
CA ARG A 245 20.00 4.01 7.19
C ARG A 245 20.27 2.63 7.77
N ARG A 246 21.55 2.25 7.95
CA ARG A 246 21.94 0.97 8.55
C ARG A 246 21.52 0.88 10.02
N GLU A 247 21.68 1.95 10.80
CA GLU A 247 21.24 2.03 12.20
C GLU A 247 19.71 1.95 12.29
N ASN A 248 18.99 2.76 11.52
CA ASN A 248 17.53 2.74 11.48
C ASN A 248 16.96 1.39 11.03
N LEU A 249 17.61 0.70 10.09
CA LEU A 249 17.23 -0.65 9.67
C LEU A 249 17.44 -1.68 10.78
N LYS A 250 18.55 -1.59 11.54
CA LYS A 250 18.78 -2.45 12.71
C LYS A 250 17.71 -2.24 13.77
N ASP A 251 17.39 -0.98 14.08
CA ASP A 251 16.33 -0.64 15.04
C ASP A 251 14.97 -1.21 14.63
N LEU A 252 14.64 -1.13 13.34
CA LEU A 252 13.43 -1.72 12.79
C LEU A 252 13.38 -3.24 13.03
N ILE A 253 14.49 -3.95 12.80
CA ILE A 253 14.60 -5.40 13.04
C ILE A 253 14.45 -5.72 14.53
N THR A 254 15.16 -5.00 15.39
CA THR A 254 15.15 -5.23 16.84
C THR A 254 13.74 -5.06 17.42
N ARG A 255 13.06 -3.96 17.07
CA ARG A 255 11.69 -3.69 17.54
C ARG A 255 10.68 -4.76 17.12
N ASN A 256 10.82 -5.29 15.90
CA ASN A 256 9.90 -6.30 15.38
C ASN A 256 10.25 -7.73 15.81
N SER A 257 11.52 -8.00 16.13
CA SER A 257 11.95 -9.27 16.71
C SER A 257 11.42 -9.45 18.15
N TYR A 258 11.35 -8.37 18.93
CA TYR A 258 10.77 -8.38 20.28
C TYR A 258 9.27 -8.76 20.28
N ARG A 259 8.51 -8.32 19.28
CA ARG A 259 7.09 -8.67 19.12
C ARG A 259 6.86 -10.16 18.87
N ALA A 260 7.82 -10.88 18.29
CA ALA A 260 7.73 -12.33 18.14
C ALA A 260 7.80 -13.07 19.49
N GLY A 261 8.51 -12.53 20.47
CA GLY A 261 8.62 -13.10 21.83
C GLY A 261 7.38 -12.92 22.70
N ILE A 262 6.52 -11.93 22.41
CA ILE A 262 5.32 -11.61 23.18
C ILE A 262 4.11 -12.49 22.77
N LYS A 263 4.16 -13.23 21.66
CA LYS A 263 3.14 -14.23 21.29
C LYS A 263 3.18 -15.51 22.15
N LYS A 264 3.49 -15.40 23.45
CA LYS A 264 3.33 -16.46 24.47
C LYS A 264 2.00 -16.38 25.22
N THR A 265 0.96 -15.79 24.64
CA THR A 265 -0.40 -15.73 25.22
C THR A 265 -1.35 -16.79 24.65
N ALA A 266 -0.84 -17.97 24.29
CA ALA A 266 -1.65 -19.09 23.79
C ALA A 266 -1.30 -20.42 24.48
N ASN A 267 -0.97 -20.41 25.77
CA ASN A 267 -0.77 -21.65 26.53
C ASN A 267 -1.35 -21.65 27.96
N ARG A 268 -2.33 -20.78 28.25
CA ARG A 268 -3.04 -20.77 29.55
C ARG A 268 -4.54 -21.10 29.48
N TYR A 269 -5.10 -21.37 28.31
CA TYR A 269 -6.50 -21.80 28.17
C TYR A 269 -6.63 -22.99 27.22
N SER A 270 -6.07 -24.12 27.64
CA SER A 270 -6.38 -25.44 27.09
C SER A 270 -5.98 -26.54 28.08
N LYS A 271 -6.40 -26.41 29.33
CA LYS A 271 -6.74 -27.62 30.09
C LYS A 271 -8.21 -27.90 29.81
N PRO A 272 -8.57 -28.93 29.03
CA PRO A 272 -9.93 -29.40 29.03
C PRO A 272 -10.25 -29.83 30.47
N LEU A 273 -11.26 -29.22 31.08
CA LEU A 273 -11.93 -29.79 32.24
C LEU A 273 -12.55 -31.11 31.77
N GLY A 274 -11.78 -32.18 31.93
CA GLY A 274 -12.23 -33.54 31.70
C GLY A 274 -13.47 -33.78 32.57
N ALA A 275 -14.50 -34.31 31.93
CA ALA A 275 -15.67 -34.86 32.57
C ALA A 275 -15.25 -35.77 33.75
N MET A 276 -15.78 -35.48 34.93
CA MET A 276 -16.06 -36.51 35.92
C MET A 276 -17.53 -36.38 36.31
N MET A 277 -18.38 -37.07 35.54
CA MET A 277 -19.47 -37.80 36.16
C MET A 277 -18.86 -38.73 37.21
N ARG A 278 -19.25 -38.55 38.47
CA ARG A 278 -19.32 -39.64 39.44
C ARG A 278 -20.70 -39.56 40.08
N GLY A 279 -21.62 -40.33 39.52
CA GLY A 279 -22.66 -41.00 40.33
C GLY A 279 -22.15 -42.38 40.74
N SER A 280 -22.84 -42.97 41.72
CA SER A 280 -22.59 -44.23 42.45
C SER A 280 -21.73 -44.01 43.70
N LEU A 281 -22.24 -44.12 44.93
CA LEU A 281 -23.35 -44.90 45.48
C LEU A 281 -24.23 -44.06 46.41
#